data_AF-A0A5D0RUB6-F1
#
_entry.id   AF-A0A5D0RUB6-F1
#
_cell.length_a   1.000
_cell.length_b   1.000
_cell.length_c   1.000
_cell.angle_alpha   90.00
_cell.angle_beta   90.00
_cell.angle_gamma   90.00
#
_symmetry.space_group_name_H-M   'P 1'
#
loop_
_entity.id
_entity.type
_entity.pdbx_description
1 polymer ?
#
loop_
_entity_poly.entity_id
_entity_poly.type
_entity_poly.pdbx_seq_one_letter_code
_entity_poly.pdbx_strand_id
1 'polypeptide(L)'
;MEDRQPTMKMVLAIDFLVGFAARHTCFRCDRRRQTAWPRWRAACNGRNPMYPTIHRPAARRALALGLVAGAWLIPSASMAGAETYLPTGAAAVTAETSHIQLVQAEVVPDEMPVSYTAEQADRGQKQYDKECVDCHGKDLGGGLNGGPPLRGLAFEEKFGDGNTASTMFLFMSSLMPPNSPGRYSESTYADLMAYILKRNGYQPGAPLPSDAEALDYLIMEK
;
A
#
# COMPACT_ATOMS: atom_id res chain seq x y z
N MET A 1 -55.82 -12.64 31.42
CA MET A 1 -57.13 -12.01 31.20
C MET A 1 -57.45 -11.28 32.49
N GLU A 2 -57.97 -10.05 32.44
CA GLU A 2 -57.73 -8.89 33.33
C GLU A 2 -56.42 -8.15 32.98
N ASP A 3 -56.36 -6.83 32.81
CA ASP A 3 -57.30 -5.77 33.21
C ASP A 3 -57.17 -4.50 32.34
N ARG A 4 -58.17 -3.63 32.48
CA ARG A 4 -58.59 -2.51 31.62
C ARG A 4 -57.61 -1.32 31.47
N GLN A 5 -57.71 -0.66 30.31
CA GLN A 5 -57.37 0.76 30.10
C GLN A 5 -58.34 1.71 30.85
N PRO A 6 -57.95 2.98 31.06
CA PRO A 6 -58.74 4.04 30.44
C PRO A 6 -57.95 5.25 29.88
N THR A 7 -58.27 5.57 28.63
CA THR A 7 -58.60 6.88 28.02
C THR A 7 -58.03 8.21 28.55
N MET A 8 -57.42 9.00 27.66
CA MET A 8 -57.79 10.41 27.31
C MET A 8 -56.99 10.85 26.05
N LYS A 9 -57.65 10.97 24.89
CA LYS A 9 -58.14 12.23 24.27
C LYS A 9 -57.06 13.25 23.84
N MET A 10 -56.47 13.02 22.67
CA MET A 10 -56.62 13.83 21.44
C MET A 10 -56.95 15.34 21.55
N VAL A 11 -55.97 16.19 21.20
CA VAL A 11 -56.06 17.50 20.49
C VAL A 11 -54.67 17.73 19.85
N LEU A 12 -54.44 17.49 18.55
CA LEU A 12 -54.75 18.24 17.32
C LEU A 12 -53.96 19.54 17.08
N ALA A 13 -53.20 19.51 15.97
CA ALA A 13 -52.67 20.59 15.12
C ALA A 13 -51.55 21.46 15.74
N ILE A 14 -50.51 21.91 15.01
CA ILE A 14 -50.58 22.67 13.75
C ILE A 14 -49.27 22.49 12.96
N ASP A 15 -49.40 22.30 11.64
CA ASP A 15 -48.35 22.33 10.62
C ASP A 15 -47.65 23.70 10.53
N PHE A 16 -46.31 23.69 10.41
CA PHE A 16 -45.57 24.80 9.81
C PHE A 16 -44.51 24.27 8.86
N LEU A 17 -44.85 24.34 7.56
CA LEU A 17 -43.95 24.26 6.41
C LEU A 17 -43.00 25.47 6.42
N VAL A 18 -41.68 25.24 6.46
CA VAL A 18 -40.70 26.06 5.72
C VAL A 18 -39.54 25.15 5.32
N GLY A 19 -39.34 25.00 4.01
CA GLY A 19 -38.18 24.32 3.45
C GLY A 19 -36.89 25.13 3.59
N PHE A 20 -35.76 24.44 3.72
CA PHE A 20 -34.47 25.00 3.34
C PHE A 20 -33.61 23.91 2.71
N ALA A 21 -33.23 24.17 1.47
CA ALA A 21 -32.32 23.35 0.69
C ALA A 21 -30.88 23.44 1.21
N ALA A 22 -30.17 22.32 1.08
CA ALA A 22 -28.74 22.14 0.84
C ALA A 22 -27.72 23.04 1.57
N ARG A 23 -26.78 22.40 2.29
CA ARG A 23 -25.33 22.59 2.10
C ARG A 23 -24.55 21.56 2.94
N HIS A 24 -23.71 20.79 2.25
CA HIS A 24 -22.58 20.09 2.83
C HIS A 24 -21.64 21.11 3.48
N THR A 25 -21.42 20.99 4.79
CA THR A 25 -20.40 21.75 5.51
C THR A 25 -19.34 20.80 6.04
N CYS A 26 -18.14 20.92 5.46
CA CYS A 26 -16.90 20.43 6.07
C CYS A 26 -16.82 20.92 7.52
N PHE A 27 -16.57 20.00 8.45
CA PHE A 27 -16.21 20.31 9.83
C PHE A 27 -14.92 21.14 9.84
N ARG A 28 -15.07 22.46 9.92
CA ARG A 28 -13.98 23.38 10.23
C ARG A 28 -13.82 23.40 11.74
N CYS A 29 -12.63 23.03 12.22
CA CYS A 29 -12.27 22.98 13.63
C CYS A 29 -12.44 24.37 14.29
N ASP A 30 -13.53 24.56 15.05
CA ASP A 30 -13.81 25.79 15.81
C ASP A 30 -12.98 25.81 17.09
N ARG A 31 -12.04 26.76 17.17
CA ARG A 31 -11.10 26.96 18.27
C ARG A 31 -11.74 27.64 19.51
N ARG A 32 -13.04 27.98 19.50
CA ARG A 32 -13.72 28.70 20.60
C ARG A 32 -14.54 27.83 21.57
N ARG A 33 -14.36 26.51 21.61
CA ARG A 33 -14.94 25.63 22.65
C ARG A 33 -13.90 24.73 23.32
N GLN A 34 -12.81 25.31 23.82
CA GLN A 34 -11.77 24.59 24.58
C GLN A 34 -11.80 24.90 26.08
N THR A 35 -12.94 24.69 26.74
CA THR A 35 -13.01 24.75 28.21
C THR A 35 -13.75 23.56 28.76
N ALA A 36 -13.20 22.35 28.55
CA ALA A 36 -13.41 21.22 29.44
C ALA A 36 -12.34 20.14 29.14
N TRP A 37 -11.78 19.55 30.22
CA TRP A 37 -10.92 18.34 30.29
C TRP A 37 -9.39 18.51 30.13
N PRO A 38 -8.60 18.33 31.21
CA PRO A 38 -7.14 18.38 31.19
C PRO A 38 -6.53 16.96 31.18
N ARG A 39 -6.00 16.51 30.03
CA ARG A 39 -4.80 15.63 29.97
C ARG A 39 -4.16 15.40 28.59
N TRP A 40 -4.69 15.95 27.52
CA TRP A 40 -4.11 15.78 26.18
C TRP A 40 -3.86 17.12 25.51
N ARG A 41 -2.74 17.76 25.88
CA ARG A 41 -2.29 19.04 25.30
C ARG A 41 -1.08 18.89 24.36
N ALA A 42 -0.84 17.67 23.84
CA ALA A 42 0.37 17.35 23.07
C ALA A 42 0.12 16.83 21.63
N ALA A 43 -1.03 17.14 21.02
CA ALA A 43 -1.38 16.62 19.67
C ALA A 43 -1.72 17.69 18.61
N CYS A 44 -1.47 18.97 18.88
CA CYS A 44 -1.76 20.06 17.92
C CYS A 44 -0.57 20.97 17.63
N ASN A 45 0.66 20.51 17.86
CA ASN A 45 1.85 21.21 17.38
C ASN A 45 2.64 20.26 16.49
N GLY A 46 2.44 20.40 15.18
CA GLY A 46 3.20 19.68 14.16
C GLY A 46 4.68 19.96 14.34
N ARG A 47 5.38 18.98 14.89
CA ARG A 47 6.83 18.73 14.79
C ARG A 47 7.13 17.48 15.61
N ASN A 48 7.08 16.32 14.96
CA ASN A 48 7.88 15.16 15.37
C ASN A 48 8.60 14.64 14.11
N PRO A 49 9.94 14.80 14.05
CA PRO A 49 10.78 14.15 13.07
C PRO A 49 11.26 12.82 13.67
N MET A 50 10.90 11.68 13.06
CA MET A 50 11.72 10.45 13.08
C MET A 50 10.97 9.32 12.36
N TYR A 51 10.93 9.42 11.04
CA TYR A 51 11.05 8.23 10.20
C TYR A 51 12.36 8.38 9.44
N PRO A 52 13.28 7.41 9.46
CA PRO A 52 14.45 7.47 8.59
C PRO A 52 13.93 7.38 7.15
N THR A 53 14.14 8.45 6.39
CA THR A 53 14.04 8.42 4.94
C THR A 53 15.03 7.39 4.43
N ILE A 54 14.55 6.21 4.04
CA ILE A 54 15.35 5.23 3.31
C ILE A 54 15.60 5.83 1.93
N HIS A 55 16.79 6.42 1.75
CA HIS A 55 17.27 6.79 0.43
C HIS A 55 17.41 5.51 -0.40
N ARG A 56 16.56 5.33 -1.42
CA ARG A 56 16.75 4.30 -2.44
C ARG A 56 18.14 4.52 -3.06
N PRO A 57 19.10 3.58 -2.97
CA PRO A 57 20.34 3.73 -3.73
C PRO A 57 19.99 3.66 -5.21
N ALA A 58 20.41 4.68 -5.97
CA ALA A 58 20.27 4.70 -7.42
C ALA A 58 20.85 3.40 -8.00
N ALA A 59 20.00 2.63 -8.68
CA ALA A 59 20.41 1.41 -9.37
C ALA A 59 21.50 1.77 -10.39
N ARG A 60 22.75 1.40 -10.09
CA ARG A 60 23.87 1.52 -11.03
C ARG A 60 23.64 0.51 -12.15
N ARG A 61 23.13 0.98 -13.29
CA ARG A 61 23.05 0.19 -14.53
C ARG A 61 24.47 -0.14 -14.98
N ALA A 62 24.86 -1.40 -14.85
CA ALA A 62 26.05 -1.94 -15.52
C ALA A 62 25.71 -2.13 -17.01
N LEU A 63 26.30 -1.29 -17.87
CA LEU A 63 26.28 -1.49 -19.31
C LEU A 63 27.28 -2.59 -19.66
N ALA A 64 26.77 -3.79 -19.95
CA ALA A 64 27.55 -4.85 -20.57
C ALA A 64 27.75 -4.50 -22.07
N LEU A 65 28.96 -4.04 -22.42
CA LEU A 65 29.40 -3.86 -23.80
C LEU A 65 29.65 -5.23 -24.43
N GLY A 66 28.69 -5.72 -25.21
CA GLY A 66 28.88 -6.86 -26.12
C GLY A 66 29.60 -6.41 -27.38
N LEU A 67 30.89 -6.74 -27.49
CA LEU A 67 31.70 -6.60 -28.71
C LEU A 67 31.27 -7.68 -29.72
N VAL A 68 30.55 -7.28 -30.77
CA VAL A 68 30.38 -8.08 -31.99
C VAL A 68 31.59 -7.85 -32.91
N ALA A 69 32.55 -8.78 -32.88
CA ALA A 69 33.62 -8.86 -33.86
C ALA A 69 33.16 -9.76 -35.02
N GLY A 70 32.69 -9.15 -36.10
CA GLY A 70 32.39 -9.82 -37.37
C GLY A 70 33.10 -9.08 -38.49
N ALA A 71 34.29 -9.56 -38.83
CA ALA A 71 35.18 -9.01 -39.84
C ALA A 71 34.55 -9.09 -41.24
N TRP A 72 34.34 -7.95 -41.88
CA TRP A 72 34.11 -7.85 -43.33
C TRP A 72 35.34 -7.22 -43.98
N LEU A 73 35.96 -8.02 -44.84
CA LEU A 73 37.07 -7.67 -45.71
C LEU A 73 36.60 -6.64 -46.76
N ILE A 74 37.28 -5.51 -46.88
CA ILE A 74 37.25 -4.68 -48.09
C ILE A 74 38.70 -4.38 -48.50
N PRO A 75 39.11 -4.66 -49.76
CA PRO A 75 40.46 -4.41 -50.24
C PRO A 75 40.69 -2.95 -50.66
N SER A 76 41.88 -2.48 -50.29
CA SER A 76 42.80 -1.56 -50.98
C SER A 76 42.31 -0.74 -52.18
N ALA A 77 42.44 0.59 -52.07
CA ALA A 77 42.78 1.46 -53.19
C ALA A 77 43.79 2.54 -52.74
N SER A 78 44.86 2.62 -53.52
CA SER A 78 45.99 3.54 -53.46
C SER A 78 45.64 5.02 -53.72
N MET A 79 46.69 5.85 -53.55
CA MET A 79 46.95 7.22 -54.03
C MET A 79 46.94 8.21 -52.85
N ALA A 80 48.09 8.63 -52.32
CA ALA A 80 49.02 9.61 -52.91
C ALA A 80 48.34 10.96 -53.16
N GLY A 81 48.82 12.02 -52.48
CA GLY A 81 48.42 13.40 -52.76
C GLY A 81 48.46 14.28 -51.52
N ALA A 82 49.63 14.83 -51.22
CA ALA A 82 49.74 16.00 -50.37
C ALA A 82 49.28 17.22 -51.15
N GLU A 83 48.30 17.96 -50.65
CA GLU A 83 48.13 19.38 -50.98
C GLU A 83 47.70 20.16 -49.74
N THR A 84 48.54 21.14 -49.43
CA THR A 84 48.28 22.21 -48.47
C THR A 84 47.20 23.14 -49.03
N TYR A 85 46.07 23.25 -48.35
CA TYR A 85 45.11 24.33 -48.59
C TYR A 85 44.51 24.79 -47.26
N LEU A 86 45.01 25.93 -46.75
CA LEU A 86 44.24 26.85 -45.91
C LEU A 86 43.54 27.80 -46.89
N PRO A 87 42.27 28.16 -46.66
CA PRO A 87 42.08 29.39 -45.89
C PRO A 87 40.78 29.47 -45.05
N THR A 88 40.90 30.31 -44.02
CA THR A 88 39.90 31.25 -43.48
C THR A 88 38.41 30.90 -43.50
N GLY A 89 37.86 30.76 -42.29
CA GLY A 89 36.71 31.56 -41.86
C GLY A 89 35.33 31.05 -42.25
N ALA A 90 34.68 30.33 -41.34
CA ALA A 90 33.25 30.47 -41.05
C ALA A 90 32.97 29.76 -39.72
N ALA A 91 32.49 30.51 -38.73
CA ALA A 91 31.95 29.94 -37.51
C ALA A 91 30.68 29.14 -37.86
N ALA A 92 30.79 27.81 -37.91
CA ALA A 92 29.63 26.94 -37.93
C ALA A 92 29.10 26.85 -36.50
N VAL A 93 28.11 27.68 -36.18
CA VAL A 93 27.22 27.44 -35.04
C VAL A 93 26.53 26.11 -35.28
N THR A 94 26.99 25.08 -34.58
CA THR A 94 26.29 23.79 -34.48
C THR A 94 24.98 24.04 -33.75
N ALA A 95 23.87 24.01 -34.46
CA ALA A 95 22.54 23.98 -33.87
C ALA A 95 22.39 22.67 -33.09
N GLU A 96 22.52 22.75 -31.77
CA GLU A 96 22.24 21.64 -30.87
C GLU A 96 20.74 21.36 -30.97
N THR A 97 20.40 20.33 -31.74
CA THR A 97 19.03 19.87 -31.89
C THR A 97 18.66 19.22 -30.56
N SER A 98 17.92 19.97 -29.73
CA SER A 98 17.38 19.48 -28.47
C SER A 98 16.38 18.37 -28.77
N HIS A 99 16.84 17.13 -28.65
CA HIS A 99 15.97 15.96 -28.68
C HIS A 99 15.09 15.98 -27.44
N ILE A 100 13.82 16.37 -27.62
CA ILE A 100 12.79 16.21 -26.59
C ILE A 100 12.59 14.70 -26.38
N GLN A 101 13.16 14.18 -25.30
CA GLN A 101 12.93 12.81 -24.86
C GLN A 101 11.49 12.74 -24.32
N LEU A 102 10.58 12.14 -25.08
CA LEU A 102 9.26 11.79 -24.59
C LEU A 102 9.42 10.79 -23.44
N VAL A 103 9.19 11.26 -22.22
CA VAL A 103 9.17 10.42 -21.03
C VAL A 103 7.96 9.51 -21.17
N GLN A 104 8.21 8.20 -21.32
CA GLN A 104 7.13 7.21 -21.26
C GLN A 104 6.52 7.29 -19.86
N ALA A 105 5.24 7.62 -19.78
CA ALA A 105 4.51 7.53 -18.52
C ALA A 105 4.50 6.05 -18.10
N GLU A 106 5.17 5.74 -16.99
CA GLU A 106 5.09 4.44 -16.35
C GLU A 106 3.61 4.17 -16.03
N VAL A 107 3.05 3.06 -16.52
CA VAL A 107 1.70 2.64 -16.19
C VAL A 107 1.71 2.28 -14.71
N VAL A 108 1.20 3.17 -13.86
CA VAL A 108 0.96 2.86 -12.45
C VAL A 108 -0.19 1.85 -12.43
N PRO A 109 0.02 0.61 -11.95
CA PRO A 109 -1.05 -0.36 -11.81
C PRO A 109 -2.18 0.23 -10.96
N ASP A 110 -3.41 -0.02 -11.39
CA ASP A 110 -4.60 0.44 -10.68
C ASP A 110 -4.66 -0.24 -9.31
N GLU A 111 -4.90 0.53 -8.26
CA GLU A 111 -5.01 0.01 -6.89
C GLU A 111 -6.33 -0.79 -6.77
N MET A 112 -6.25 -2.04 -6.33
CA MET A 112 -7.41 -2.92 -6.20
C MET A 112 -7.65 -3.34 -4.75
N PRO A 113 -8.91 -3.58 -4.32
CA PRO A 113 -9.17 -4.17 -3.02
C PRO A 113 -8.52 -5.55 -2.89
N VAL A 114 -7.94 -5.82 -1.71
CA VAL A 114 -7.34 -7.11 -1.40
C VAL A 114 -8.41 -8.20 -1.41
N SER A 115 -8.09 -9.34 -2.03
CA SER A 115 -8.91 -10.55 -1.98
C SER A 115 -8.02 -11.78 -1.90
N TYR A 116 -8.63 -12.93 -1.60
CA TYR A 116 -7.94 -14.20 -1.44
C TYR A 116 -8.82 -15.36 -1.90
N THR A 117 -8.24 -16.51 -2.24
CA THR A 117 -9.06 -17.71 -2.50
C THR A 117 -9.41 -18.46 -1.21
N ALA A 118 -10.55 -19.15 -1.20
CA ALA A 118 -10.94 -19.97 -0.07
C ALA A 118 -9.89 -21.04 0.28
N GLU A 119 -9.24 -21.60 -0.74
CA GLU A 119 -8.20 -22.62 -0.59
C GLU A 119 -6.94 -22.04 0.09
N GLN A 120 -6.57 -20.78 -0.21
CA GLN A 120 -5.47 -20.11 0.49
C GLN A 120 -5.78 -19.96 1.97
N ALA A 121 -6.97 -19.46 2.29
CA ALA A 121 -7.39 -19.30 3.67
C ALA A 121 -7.48 -20.63 4.43
N ASP A 122 -7.90 -21.71 3.78
CA ASP A 122 -7.98 -23.04 4.41
C ASP A 122 -6.59 -23.66 4.63
N ARG A 123 -5.63 -23.45 3.72
CA ARG A 123 -4.22 -23.82 3.96
C ARG A 123 -3.62 -22.99 5.08
N GLY A 124 -3.88 -21.69 5.08
CA GLY A 124 -3.46 -20.76 6.13
C GLY A 124 -3.98 -21.15 7.50
N GLN A 125 -5.25 -21.54 7.61
CA GLN A 125 -5.84 -22.00 8.86
C GLN A 125 -5.08 -23.20 9.43
N LYS A 126 -4.79 -24.22 8.60
CA LYS A 126 -4.06 -25.41 9.04
C LYS A 126 -2.66 -25.09 9.56
N GLN A 127 -2.01 -24.09 8.96
CA GLN A 127 -0.70 -23.62 9.42
C GLN A 127 -0.80 -22.80 10.70
N TYR A 128 -1.80 -21.91 10.77
CA TYR A 128 -2.08 -21.08 11.93
C TYR A 128 -2.33 -21.93 13.18
N ASP A 129 -3.17 -22.97 13.03
CA ASP A 129 -3.56 -23.87 14.11
C ASP A 129 -2.36 -24.62 14.72
N LYS A 130 -1.29 -24.83 13.95
CA LYS A 130 -0.08 -25.53 14.39
C LYS A 130 0.94 -24.60 15.04
N GLU A 131 1.11 -23.40 14.50
CA GLU A 131 2.30 -22.58 14.80
C GLU A 131 2.01 -21.19 15.37
N CYS A 132 0.76 -20.71 15.29
CA CYS A 132 0.41 -19.33 15.62
C CYS A 132 -0.55 -19.21 16.81
N VAL A 133 -1.34 -20.26 17.06
CA VAL A 133 -2.40 -20.28 18.09
C VAL A 133 -1.88 -20.02 19.49
N ASP A 134 -0.69 -20.50 19.84
CA ASP A 134 -0.15 -20.37 21.19
C ASP A 134 0.00 -18.90 21.62
N CYS A 135 0.37 -18.03 20.67
CA CYS A 135 0.55 -16.61 20.93
C CYS A 135 -0.69 -15.78 20.57
N HIS A 136 -1.40 -16.11 19.49
CA HIS A 136 -2.48 -15.27 18.95
C HIS A 136 -3.91 -15.79 19.23
N GLY A 137 -4.02 -16.96 19.86
CA GLY A 137 -5.29 -17.58 20.26
C GLY A 137 -5.98 -18.32 19.11
N LYS A 138 -6.78 -19.35 19.43
CA LYS A 138 -7.51 -20.15 18.43
C LYS A 138 -8.45 -19.32 17.56
N ASP A 139 -8.98 -18.25 18.13
CA ASP A 139 -9.93 -17.38 17.49
C ASP A 139 -9.30 -16.08 16.97
N LEU A 140 -7.96 -15.94 16.96
CA LEU A 140 -7.24 -14.69 16.65
C LEU A 140 -7.51 -13.55 17.65
N GLY A 141 -8.12 -13.82 18.80
CA GLY A 141 -8.46 -12.82 19.82
C GLY A 141 -7.28 -12.38 20.71
N GLY A 142 -6.08 -12.93 20.48
CA GLY A 142 -4.93 -12.80 21.37
C GLY A 142 -4.80 -14.02 22.27
N GLY A 143 -3.58 -14.55 22.38
CA GLY A 143 -3.27 -15.74 23.16
C GLY A 143 -2.64 -15.42 24.51
N LEU A 144 -2.60 -16.42 25.39
CA LEU A 144 -2.05 -16.26 26.74
C LEU A 144 -0.54 -15.98 26.75
N ASN A 145 0.17 -16.34 25.68
CA ASN A 145 1.61 -16.13 25.54
C ASN A 145 1.97 -14.75 24.94
N GLY A 146 1.05 -13.78 24.98
CA GLY A 146 1.34 -12.37 24.74
C GLY A 146 1.29 -11.91 23.27
N GLY A 147 0.77 -12.72 22.34
CA GLY A 147 0.52 -12.24 20.98
C GLY A 147 -0.73 -11.36 20.94
N PRO A 148 -0.69 -10.19 20.27
CA PRO A 148 -1.84 -9.31 20.16
C PRO A 148 -2.98 -9.98 19.36
N PRO A 149 -4.23 -9.47 19.49
CA PRO A 149 -5.33 -9.88 18.65
C PRO A 149 -5.00 -9.61 17.17
N LEU A 150 -5.30 -10.59 16.32
CA LEU A 150 -5.17 -10.49 14.85
C LEU A 150 -6.54 -10.28 14.19
N ARG A 151 -7.56 -9.92 14.96
CA ARG A 151 -8.88 -9.56 14.44
C ARG A 151 -9.51 -8.36 15.13
N GLY A 152 -10.45 -7.72 14.45
CA GLY A 152 -11.21 -6.58 14.96
C GLY A 152 -10.36 -5.30 15.01
N LEU A 153 -10.72 -4.38 15.90
CA LEU A 153 -10.15 -3.01 15.93
C LEU A 153 -8.62 -2.99 15.97
N ALA A 154 -7.96 -3.83 16.79
CA ALA A 154 -6.51 -3.86 16.87
C ALA A 154 -5.82 -4.27 15.56
N PHE A 155 -6.50 -5.11 14.75
CA PHE A 155 -6.04 -5.45 13.41
C PHE A 155 -6.30 -4.30 12.43
N GLU A 156 -7.51 -3.73 12.45
CA GLU A 156 -7.92 -2.64 11.55
C GLU A 156 -7.03 -1.41 11.72
N GLU A 157 -6.78 -0.98 12.96
CA GLU A 157 -5.91 0.17 13.25
C GLU A 157 -4.47 -0.01 12.75
N LYS A 158 -4.00 -1.27 12.63
CA LYS A 158 -2.62 -1.57 12.26
C LYS A 158 -2.45 -1.89 10.77
N PHE A 159 -3.40 -2.59 10.17
CA PHE A 159 -3.27 -3.15 8.83
C PHE A 159 -4.45 -2.83 7.91
N GLY A 160 -5.56 -2.30 8.43
CA GLY A 160 -6.73 -1.90 7.65
C GLY A 160 -6.61 -0.49 7.05
N ASP A 161 -7.75 0.17 6.83
CA ASP A 161 -7.86 1.60 6.55
C ASP A 161 -6.98 2.13 5.39
N GLY A 162 -6.95 1.40 4.27
CA GLY A 162 -6.26 1.85 3.06
C GLY A 162 -4.75 1.58 3.05
N ASN A 163 -4.21 0.85 4.03
CA ASN A 163 -2.85 0.32 3.94
C ASN A 163 -2.72 -0.68 2.79
N THR A 164 -1.49 -0.86 2.29
CA THR A 164 -1.19 -1.89 1.30
C THR A 164 -1.15 -3.28 1.95
N ALA A 165 -1.52 -4.31 1.20
CA ALA A 165 -1.40 -5.70 1.64
C ALA A 165 0.06 -6.08 1.93
N SER A 166 1.00 -5.49 1.18
CA SER A 166 2.44 -5.69 1.39
C SER A 166 2.88 -5.30 2.80
N THR A 167 2.28 -4.28 3.41
CA THR A 167 2.61 -3.83 4.76
C THR A 167 2.40 -4.96 5.78
N MET A 168 1.26 -5.65 5.70
CA MET A 168 0.98 -6.80 6.56
C MET A 168 1.88 -7.98 6.24
N PHE A 169 2.04 -8.29 4.94
CA PHE A 169 2.86 -9.42 4.50
C PHE A 169 4.32 -9.30 4.96
N LEU A 170 4.94 -8.14 4.74
CA LEU A 170 6.32 -7.87 5.15
C LEU A 170 6.48 -7.88 6.67
N PHE A 171 5.48 -7.39 7.41
CA PHE A 171 5.49 -7.49 8.86
C PHE A 171 5.49 -8.95 9.32
N MET A 172 4.63 -9.78 8.73
CA MET A 172 4.54 -11.21 9.05
C MET A 172 5.83 -11.95 8.68
N SER A 173 6.34 -11.75 7.46
CA SER A 173 7.53 -12.46 6.99
C SER A 173 8.80 -12.02 7.71
N SER A 174 8.90 -10.75 8.12
CA SER A 174 10.14 -10.23 8.73
C SER A 174 10.19 -10.39 10.24
N LEU A 175 9.04 -10.45 10.93
CA LEU A 175 8.99 -10.38 12.39
C LEU A 175 8.29 -11.58 13.04
N MET A 176 7.59 -12.42 12.27
CA MET A 176 6.85 -13.57 12.81
C MET A 176 7.39 -14.91 12.28
N PRO A 177 7.43 -15.94 13.13
CA PRO A 177 7.30 -15.89 14.60
C PRO A 177 8.48 -15.17 15.28
N PRO A 178 8.32 -14.54 16.47
CA PRO A 178 9.39 -13.75 17.10
C PRO A 178 10.66 -14.53 17.43
N ASN A 179 10.55 -15.83 17.69
CA ASN A 179 11.68 -16.71 17.97
C ASN A 179 12.38 -17.24 16.71
N SER A 180 11.76 -17.11 15.54
CA SER A 180 12.29 -17.59 14.27
C SER A 180 11.65 -16.82 13.10
N PRO A 181 11.98 -15.52 12.94
CA PRO A 181 11.39 -14.69 11.89
C PRO A 181 11.77 -15.21 10.49
N GLY A 182 10.85 -15.09 9.53
CA GLY A 182 11.10 -15.46 8.13
C GLY A 182 11.27 -16.95 7.86
N ARG A 183 10.90 -17.82 8.80
CA ARG A 183 11.15 -19.26 8.67
C ARG A 183 10.26 -19.99 7.65
N TYR A 184 9.17 -19.38 7.21
CA TYR A 184 8.25 -19.97 6.23
C TYR A 184 8.51 -19.45 4.83
N SER A 185 8.04 -20.17 3.81
CA SER A 185 8.02 -19.66 2.44
C SER A 185 7.05 -18.48 2.31
N GLU A 186 7.30 -17.63 1.33
CA GLU A 186 6.40 -16.53 0.94
C GLU A 186 4.97 -17.02 0.67
N SER A 187 4.81 -18.14 -0.02
CA SER A 187 3.50 -18.76 -0.28
C SER A 187 2.79 -19.17 1.02
N THR A 188 3.52 -19.62 2.03
CA THR A 188 2.95 -19.96 3.34
C THR A 188 2.51 -18.70 4.07
N TYR A 189 3.28 -17.61 3.98
CA TYR A 189 2.86 -16.31 4.53
C TYR A 189 1.62 -15.75 3.83
N ALA A 190 1.51 -15.90 2.51
CA ALA A 190 0.32 -15.50 1.77
C ALA A 190 -0.91 -16.32 2.20
N ASP A 191 -0.78 -17.64 2.37
CA ASP A 191 -1.85 -18.50 2.88
C ASP A 191 -2.25 -18.08 4.31
N LEU A 192 -1.29 -17.83 5.20
CA LEU A 192 -1.55 -17.34 6.57
C LEU A 192 -2.27 -15.99 6.56
N MET A 193 -1.85 -15.06 5.70
CA MET A 193 -2.49 -13.76 5.54
C MET A 193 -3.92 -13.91 5.03
N ALA A 194 -4.16 -14.75 4.03
CA ALA A 194 -5.50 -15.06 3.53
C ALA A 194 -6.43 -15.58 4.64
N TYR A 195 -5.93 -16.43 5.54
CA TYR A 195 -6.71 -16.87 6.70
C TYR A 195 -7.06 -15.72 7.64
N ILE A 196 -6.10 -14.85 7.97
CA ILE A 196 -6.36 -13.69 8.84
C ILE A 196 -7.36 -12.72 8.18
N LEU A 197 -7.25 -12.48 6.87
CA LEU A 197 -8.21 -11.68 6.09
C LEU A 197 -9.63 -12.28 6.16
N LYS A 198 -9.77 -13.59 5.96
CA LYS A 198 -11.05 -14.31 6.12
C LYS A 198 -11.66 -14.10 7.49
N ARG A 199 -10.86 -14.17 8.55
CA ARG A 199 -11.30 -13.97 9.93
C ARG A 199 -11.68 -12.52 10.24
N ASN A 200 -11.29 -11.57 9.41
CA ASN A 200 -11.62 -10.15 9.51
C ASN A 200 -12.72 -9.69 8.54
N GLY A 201 -13.29 -10.59 7.75
CA GLY A 201 -14.43 -10.31 6.87
C GLY A 201 -14.09 -9.70 5.52
N TYR A 202 -12.83 -9.79 5.09
CA TYR A 202 -12.45 -9.46 3.72
C TYR A 202 -13.04 -10.46 2.73
N GLN A 203 -13.40 -9.97 1.53
CA GLN A 203 -14.08 -10.79 0.54
C GLN A 203 -13.14 -11.81 -0.12
N PRO A 204 -13.60 -13.05 -0.34
CA PRO A 204 -12.89 -13.97 -1.21
C PRO A 204 -12.94 -13.49 -2.67
N GLY A 205 -11.94 -13.85 -3.46
CA GLY A 205 -11.83 -13.40 -4.85
C GLY A 205 -10.60 -13.96 -5.55
N ALA A 206 -9.80 -13.06 -6.13
CA ALA A 206 -8.58 -13.43 -6.82
C ALA A 206 -7.55 -14.02 -5.83
N PRO A 207 -6.61 -14.86 -6.30
CA PRO A 207 -5.54 -15.35 -5.45
C PRO A 207 -4.70 -14.20 -4.90
N LEU A 208 -4.48 -14.23 -3.58
CA LEU A 208 -3.55 -13.33 -2.91
C LEU A 208 -2.12 -13.67 -3.38
N PRO A 209 -1.38 -12.76 -4.02
CA PRO A 209 -0.01 -13.00 -4.43
C PRO A 209 0.89 -13.29 -3.22
N SER A 210 1.97 -14.04 -3.43
CA SER A 210 3.03 -14.24 -2.43
C SER A 210 4.23 -13.32 -2.61
N ASP A 211 4.22 -12.51 -3.67
CA ASP A 211 5.25 -11.55 -4.04
C ASP A 211 4.91 -10.18 -3.41
N ALA A 212 5.87 -9.56 -2.72
CA ALA A 212 5.63 -8.33 -1.96
C ALA A 212 5.32 -7.14 -2.87
N GLU A 213 5.96 -7.09 -4.03
CA GLU A 213 5.77 -6.07 -5.06
C GLU A 213 4.35 -6.08 -5.64
N ALA A 214 3.77 -7.26 -5.91
CA ALA A 214 2.39 -7.39 -6.35
C ALA A 214 1.40 -7.00 -5.25
N LEU A 215 1.76 -7.25 -3.98
CA LEU A 215 0.95 -6.87 -2.82
C LEU A 215 0.95 -5.35 -2.55
N ASP A 216 1.89 -4.58 -3.11
CA ASP A 216 1.89 -3.10 -3.01
C ASP A 216 0.68 -2.49 -3.72
N TYR A 217 0.14 -3.16 -4.73
CA TYR A 217 -1.01 -2.69 -5.52
C TYR A 217 -2.37 -3.16 -4.97
N LEU A 218 -2.37 -3.91 -3.87
CA LEU A 218 -3.58 -4.37 -3.20
C LEU A 218 -3.83 -3.57 -1.92
N ILE A 219 -5.02 -3.02 -1.79
CA ILE A 219 -5.42 -2.15 -0.69
C ILE A 219 -6.28 -2.93 0.32
N MET A 220 -6.01 -2.71 1.60
CA MET A 220 -6.67 -3.38 2.73
C MET A 220 -8.06 -2.79 3.03
N GLU A 221 -8.94 -2.80 2.01
CA GLU A 221 -10.35 -2.40 2.07
C GLU A 221 -11.28 -3.64 1.98
N LYS A 222 -12.46 -3.58 2.61
CA LYS A 222 -13.41 -4.71 2.73
C LYS A 222 -14.58 -4.62 1.75
#